data_AF-A0A956WVK7-F1
#
_entry.id   AF-A0A956WVK7-F1
#
_cell.length_a   1.000
_cell.length_b   1.000
_cell.length_c   1.000
_cell.angle_alpha   90.00
_cell.angle_beta   90.00
_cell.angle_gamma   90.00
#
_symmetry.space_group_name_H-M   'P 1'
#
loop_
_entity.id
_entity.type
_entity.pdbx_description
1 polymer ?
#
loop_
_entity_poly.entity_id
_entity_poly.type
_entity_poly.pdbx_seq_one_letter_code
_entity_poly.pdbx_strand_id
1 'polypeptide(L)'
;MLNSRPLARRLFALLLLALLALAAATVAADSPPVENYRPWSAWTARTSQFDVNRCQSMQVGDANGDHLDDLICAYNYGGAQTRTFVQFSATNHLTGWANQHPTVLTGFDLNRCRPLLSGDVDSDGRTDLICPYDYGGNETRTFVQLASGANATPWQAWTPLATGFDLNRCRAMQAGDADADGDDDLICAYDYGGDQTRTFIQFSSGVDFSGWTNQHPTVLTGFDLNRCRPLLSGDVNGDGRLDLLCPYDYGGNETRTFVQLASGANTTPWQAWTSLATGFDLSRCRNMQAGDASGDGYDDLICTYDYGGNQARTFVQRSSSTAFTGWTSQHATLQSQFNLGFCRPLVSGDVNGDGRLDLICPYDYGLSTRTFIQLSGPSVYTLWMAASTGNDQFDLDRCTTLQVGDVDGDGHTDLYCPYDYGDISTTTFVQRAAAYRAVLPAVIR
;
A
#
# COMPACT_ATOMS: atom_id res chain seq x y z
N MET A 1 -21.26 49.78 52.73
CA MET A 1 -22.12 48.67 52.23
C MET A 1 -22.59 49.05 50.83
N LEU A 2 -22.77 48.04 49.95
CA LEU A 2 -23.14 48.11 48.52
C LEU A 2 -21.98 48.55 47.60
N ASN A 3 -21.63 47.89 46.48
CA ASN A 3 -22.13 46.65 45.86
C ASN A 3 -21.11 46.17 44.80
N SER A 4 -19.92 45.67 45.17
CA SER A 4 -18.92 45.15 44.20
C SER A 4 -19.15 43.69 43.78
N ARG A 5 -20.24 43.07 44.24
CA ARG A 5 -20.57 41.66 43.99
C ARG A 5 -21.04 41.28 42.56
N PRO A 6 -21.53 42.17 41.67
CA PRO A 6 -22.06 41.71 40.38
C PRO A 6 -20.98 41.44 39.34
N LEU A 7 -19.84 42.16 39.34
CA LEU A 7 -18.76 41.94 38.37
C LEU A 7 -18.00 40.63 38.63
N ALA A 8 -17.68 40.34 39.90
CA ALA A 8 -17.01 39.09 40.25
C ALA A 8 -17.87 37.86 39.94
N ARG A 9 -19.19 37.92 40.18
CA ARG A 9 -20.12 36.85 39.78
C ARG A 9 -20.24 36.68 38.26
N ARG A 10 -20.20 37.78 37.50
CA ARG A 10 -20.22 37.72 36.02
C ARG A 10 -18.93 37.14 35.46
N LEU A 11 -17.77 37.54 35.98
CA LEU A 11 -16.48 36.94 35.57
C LEU A 11 -16.41 35.45 35.93
N PHE A 12 -16.88 35.06 37.11
CA PHE A 12 -16.89 33.65 37.52
C PHE A 12 -17.84 32.80 36.66
N ALA A 13 -19.00 33.35 36.28
CA ALA A 13 -19.93 32.69 35.38
C ALA A 13 -19.37 32.56 33.95
N LEU A 14 -18.67 33.59 33.45
CA LEU A 14 -17.98 33.56 32.15
C LEU A 14 -16.82 32.54 32.14
N LEU A 15 -16.05 32.46 33.23
CA LEU A 15 -14.97 31.48 33.37
C LEU A 15 -15.54 30.05 33.46
N LEU A 16 -16.64 29.86 34.19
CA LEU A 16 -17.30 28.56 34.31
C LEU A 16 -17.92 28.13 32.98
N LEU A 17 -18.53 29.06 32.21
CA LEU A 17 -19.00 28.79 30.84
C LEU A 17 -17.84 28.46 29.89
N ALA A 18 -16.70 29.15 30.00
CA ALA A 18 -15.52 28.85 29.19
C ALA A 18 -14.92 27.47 29.55
N LEU A 19 -14.87 27.11 30.83
CA LEU A 19 -14.45 25.78 31.30
C LEU A 19 -15.45 24.68 30.93
N LEU A 20 -16.76 24.95 30.97
CA LEU A 20 -17.80 24.05 30.48
C LEU A 20 -17.77 23.89 28.96
N ALA A 21 -17.43 24.95 28.21
CA ALA A 21 -17.24 24.89 26.77
C ALA A 21 -15.95 24.14 26.39
N LEU A 22 -14.87 24.30 27.16
CA LEU A 22 -13.63 23.53 27.00
C LEU A 22 -13.85 22.06 27.38
N ALA A 23 -14.61 21.79 28.45
CA ALA A 23 -15.00 20.43 28.85
C ALA A 23 -15.96 19.77 27.84
N ALA A 24 -16.88 20.54 27.26
CA ALA A 24 -17.75 20.07 26.18
C ALA A 24 -16.99 19.81 24.88
N ALA A 25 -15.97 20.63 24.57
CA ALA A 25 -15.06 20.39 23.44
C ALA A 25 -14.21 19.13 23.64
N THR A 26 -13.84 18.79 24.88
CA THR A 26 -13.14 17.52 25.20
C THR A 26 -14.06 16.30 25.27
N VAL A 27 -15.38 16.48 25.39
CA VAL A 27 -16.37 15.39 25.45
C VAL A 27 -17.06 15.17 24.08
N ALA A 28 -16.84 16.04 23.10
CA ALA A 28 -17.35 15.87 21.73
C ALA A 28 -16.57 14.83 20.88
N ALA A 29 -15.63 14.08 21.47
CA ALA A 29 -14.72 13.19 20.74
C ALA A 29 -15.25 11.75 20.50
N ASP A 30 -16.46 11.39 20.95
CA ASP A 30 -16.92 9.98 20.93
C ASP A 30 -18.21 9.71 20.15
N SER A 31 -18.53 10.54 19.15
CA SER A 31 -19.57 10.16 18.17
C SER A 31 -18.90 9.39 17.02
N PRO A 32 -19.16 8.09 16.80
CA PRO A 32 -18.68 7.43 15.60
C PRO A 32 -19.26 8.14 14.36
N PRO A 33 -18.45 8.41 13.32
CA PRO A 33 -18.93 9.08 12.12
C PRO A 33 -19.95 8.20 11.40
N VAL A 34 -20.95 8.82 10.77
CA VAL A 34 -22.15 8.11 10.28
C VAL A 34 -21.89 7.30 9.00
N GLU A 35 -20.85 7.57 8.22
CA GLU A 35 -20.33 6.71 7.13
C GLU A 35 -19.12 7.41 6.48
N ASN A 36 -17.95 6.77 6.44
CA ASN A 36 -16.74 7.34 5.83
C ASN A 36 -16.43 6.75 4.44
N TYR A 37 -17.10 5.67 4.06
CA TYR A 37 -17.11 5.17 2.69
C TYR A 37 -18.54 5.12 2.17
N ARG A 38 -18.71 5.36 0.88
CA ARG A 38 -19.99 5.09 0.21
C ARG A 38 -20.21 3.58 0.09
N PRO A 39 -21.45 3.11 -0.08
CA PRO A 39 -21.68 1.72 -0.46
C PRO A 39 -20.97 1.37 -1.77
N TRP A 40 -20.57 0.11 -1.93
CA TRP A 40 -20.05 -0.40 -3.19
C TRP A 40 -21.01 -0.10 -4.34
N SER A 41 -20.47 0.42 -5.44
CA SER A 41 -21.26 0.79 -6.61
C SER A 41 -20.57 0.30 -7.88
N ALA A 42 -21.35 -0.22 -8.83
CA ALA A 42 -20.83 -0.59 -10.13
C ALA A 42 -20.49 0.68 -10.93
N TRP A 43 -19.23 0.85 -11.30
CA TRP A 43 -18.75 1.99 -12.09
C TRP A 43 -18.64 1.67 -13.57
N THR A 44 -18.77 0.39 -13.92
CA THR A 44 -18.91 -0.08 -15.29
C THR A 44 -20.16 -0.92 -15.48
N ALA A 45 -20.60 -1.04 -16.73
CA ALA A 45 -21.62 -2.02 -17.10
C ALA A 45 -21.02 -3.43 -17.09
N ARG A 46 -21.83 -4.43 -16.73
CA ARG A 46 -21.42 -5.83 -16.85
C ARG A 46 -21.11 -6.15 -18.32
N THR A 47 -19.91 -6.67 -18.59
CA THR A 47 -19.45 -7.10 -19.91
C THR A 47 -18.98 -8.54 -19.87
N SER A 48 -19.09 -9.28 -20.97
CA SER A 48 -18.52 -10.63 -21.17
C SER A 48 -17.39 -10.65 -22.20
N GLN A 49 -16.84 -9.48 -22.54
CA GLN A 49 -15.76 -9.33 -23.53
C GLN A 49 -14.37 -9.39 -22.92
N PHE A 50 -14.26 -9.42 -21.59
CA PHE A 50 -13.01 -9.38 -20.86
C PHE A 50 -13.11 -10.30 -19.64
N ASP A 51 -12.28 -11.34 -19.63
CA ASP A 51 -12.18 -12.28 -18.50
C ASP A 51 -11.07 -11.79 -17.55
N VAL A 52 -11.47 -11.20 -16.43
CA VAL A 52 -10.58 -10.59 -15.43
C VAL A 52 -9.62 -11.58 -14.78
N ASN A 53 -9.97 -12.88 -14.75
CA ASN A 53 -9.09 -13.92 -14.20
C ASN A 53 -7.84 -14.17 -15.05
N ARG A 54 -7.76 -13.58 -16.24
CA ARG A 54 -6.55 -13.62 -17.09
C ARG A 54 -5.59 -12.45 -16.82
N CYS A 55 -5.96 -11.52 -15.96
CA CYS A 55 -5.02 -10.52 -15.45
C CYS A 55 -4.01 -11.24 -14.58
N GLN A 56 -2.79 -11.42 -15.09
CA GLN A 56 -1.73 -12.05 -14.31
C GLN A 56 -1.32 -11.18 -13.12
N SER A 57 -1.46 -9.87 -13.30
CA SER A 57 -1.36 -8.87 -12.25
C SER A 57 -2.28 -7.71 -12.62
N MET A 58 -2.80 -7.08 -11.58
CA MET A 58 -3.57 -5.84 -11.65
C MET A 58 -2.75 -4.79 -10.91
N GLN A 59 -2.37 -3.72 -11.61
CA GLN A 59 -1.68 -2.56 -11.05
C GLN A 59 -2.65 -1.39 -10.97
N VAL A 60 -2.33 -0.44 -10.11
CA VAL A 60 -3.02 0.84 -10.00
C VAL A 60 -2.01 1.97 -10.13
N GLY A 61 -2.38 2.99 -10.90
CA GLY A 61 -1.59 4.20 -11.10
C GLY A 61 -2.08 4.96 -12.32
N ASP A 62 -1.70 6.22 -12.44
CA ASP A 62 -2.08 7.08 -13.57
C ASP A 62 -1.41 6.61 -14.86
N ALA A 63 -2.15 5.90 -15.72
CA ALA A 63 -1.61 5.38 -16.97
C ALA A 63 -1.70 6.40 -18.12
N ASN A 64 -2.45 7.49 -17.94
CA ASN A 64 -2.82 8.37 -19.04
C ASN A 64 -2.36 9.83 -18.85
N GLY A 65 -1.88 10.18 -17.66
CA GLY A 65 -1.38 11.49 -17.27
C GLY A 65 -2.49 12.46 -16.86
N ASP A 66 -3.64 11.98 -16.37
CA ASP A 66 -4.74 12.82 -15.90
C ASP A 66 -4.82 12.94 -14.36
N HIS A 67 -3.83 12.40 -13.67
CA HIS A 67 -3.68 12.35 -12.21
C HIS A 67 -4.78 11.57 -11.48
N LEU A 68 -5.48 10.69 -12.19
CA LEU A 68 -6.38 9.71 -11.58
C LEU A 68 -5.74 8.33 -11.64
N ASP A 69 -5.88 7.57 -10.56
CA ASP A 69 -5.35 6.22 -10.52
C ASP A 69 -6.20 5.30 -11.42
N ASP A 70 -5.59 4.67 -12.42
CA ASP A 70 -6.26 3.76 -13.36
C ASP A 70 -6.08 2.29 -12.96
N LEU A 71 -6.96 1.40 -13.43
CA LEU A 71 -6.74 -0.05 -13.31
C LEU A 71 -6.01 -0.59 -14.54
N ILE A 72 -4.82 -1.15 -14.34
CA ILE A 72 -3.96 -1.68 -15.40
C ILE A 72 -3.88 -3.21 -15.27
N CYS A 73 -4.33 -3.94 -16.28
CA CYS A 73 -4.29 -5.39 -16.35
C CYS A 73 -3.29 -5.87 -17.41
N ALA A 74 -2.24 -6.55 -16.95
CA ALA A 74 -1.36 -7.34 -17.80
C ALA A 74 -2.01 -8.70 -18.10
N TYR A 75 -2.62 -8.79 -19.27
CA TYR A 75 -3.55 -9.85 -19.66
C TYR A 75 -2.86 -11.00 -20.39
N ASN A 76 -2.92 -12.20 -19.82
CA ASN A 76 -2.26 -13.38 -20.37
C ASN A 76 -3.25 -14.31 -21.09
N TYR A 77 -3.13 -14.42 -22.42
CA TYR A 77 -3.94 -15.36 -23.21
C TYR A 77 -3.45 -16.81 -23.14
N GLY A 78 -2.26 -17.04 -22.57
CA GLY A 78 -1.53 -18.29 -22.64
C GLY A 78 -0.68 -18.40 -23.91
N GLY A 79 0.27 -19.34 -23.93
CA GLY A 79 1.10 -19.61 -25.11
C GLY A 79 1.98 -18.44 -25.55
N ALA A 80 2.49 -17.65 -24.61
CA ALA A 80 3.27 -16.43 -24.87
C ALA A 80 2.53 -15.39 -25.72
N GLN A 81 1.24 -15.24 -25.47
CA GLN A 81 0.40 -14.19 -26.04
C GLN A 81 -0.13 -13.30 -24.91
N THR A 82 0.20 -12.02 -24.96
CA THR A 82 -0.19 -11.04 -23.95
C THR A 82 -0.73 -9.75 -24.56
N ARG A 83 -1.57 -9.04 -23.80
CA ARG A 83 -2.05 -7.68 -24.04
C ARG A 83 -2.03 -6.91 -22.72
N THR A 84 -2.11 -5.60 -22.82
CA THR A 84 -2.33 -4.74 -21.66
C THR A 84 -3.65 -4.02 -21.86
N PHE A 85 -4.54 -4.18 -20.89
CA PHE A 85 -5.83 -3.51 -20.86
C PHE A 85 -5.81 -2.52 -19.72
N VAL A 86 -6.30 -1.31 -19.98
CA VAL A 86 -6.46 -0.29 -18.95
C VAL A 86 -7.93 0.10 -18.91
N GLN A 87 -8.43 0.24 -17.69
CA GLN A 87 -9.71 0.83 -17.41
C GLN A 87 -9.44 2.18 -16.76
N PHE A 88 -9.68 3.24 -17.54
CA PHE A 88 -9.36 4.59 -17.14
C PHE A 88 -10.39 5.12 -16.16
N SER A 89 -9.89 5.85 -15.17
CA SER A 89 -10.66 6.51 -14.14
C SER A 89 -11.19 7.86 -14.60
N ALA A 90 -12.30 8.25 -14.00
CA ALA A 90 -12.93 9.55 -14.19
C ALA A 90 -13.76 9.82 -12.93
N THR A 91 -14.05 11.10 -12.65
CA THR A 91 -14.67 11.56 -11.39
C THR A 91 -15.93 10.80 -10.91
N ASN A 92 -16.64 10.12 -11.80
CA ASN A 92 -17.87 9.40 -11.45
C ASN A 92 -18.09 8.07 -12.21
N HIS A 93 -17.12 7.60 -12.97
CA HIS A 93 -17.23 6.34 -13.71
C HIS A 93 -15.85 5.82 -14.10
N LEU A 94 -15.80 4.55 -14.49
CA LEU A 94 -14.64 3.95 -15.14
C LEU A 94 -14.97 3.71 -16.61
N THR A 95 -13.98 3.76 -17.49
CA THR A 95 -14.18 3.32 -18.89
C THR A 95 -14.41 1.81 -18.97
N GLY A 96 -14.80 1.31 -20.15
CA GLY A 96 -14.61 -0.12 -20.44
C GLY A 96 -13.11 -0.47 -20.44
N TRP A 97 -12.79 -1.77 -20.30
CA TRP A 97 -11.43 -2.28 -20.49
C TRP A 97 -10.96 -1.98 -21.91
N ALA A 98 -10.08 -1.00 -22.05
CA ALA A 98 -9.54 -0.58 -23.32
C ALA A 98 -8.19 -1.25 -23.56
N ASN A 99 -8.02 -1.84 -24.74
CA ASN A 99 -6.80 -2.52 -25.12
C ASN A 99 -5.74 -1.50 -25.54
N GLN A 100 -4.75 -1.27 -24.68
CA GLN A 100 -3.74 -0.23 -24.88
C GLN A 100 -2.54 -0.67 -25.71
N HIS A 101 -2.38 -1.98 -25.89
CA HIS A 101 -1.23 -2.54 -26.58
C HIS A 101 -1.66 -3.23 -27.89
N PRO A 102 -1.44 -2.62 -29.07
CA PRO A 102 -2.03 -3.08 -30.33
C PRO A 102 -1.46 -4.40 -30.87
N THR A 103 -0.28 -4.85 -30.41
CA THR A 103 0.42 -6.04 -30.91
C THR A 103 0.46 -7.19 -29.91
N VAL A 104 0.41 -8.44 -30.39
CA VAL A 104 0.83 -9.59 -29.58
C VAL A 104 2.32 -9.75 -29.86
N LEU A 105 3.19 -9.50 -28.88
CA LEU A 105 4.59 -9.88 -29.00
C LEU A 105 4.66 -11.39 -29.00
N THR A 106 4.94 -11.99 -30.16
CA THR A 106 5.14 -13.42 -30.26
C THR A 106 6.40 -13.81 -29.49
N GLY A 107 6.25 -14.60 -28.42
CA GLY A 107 7.37 -15.16 -27.66
C GLY A 107 7.70 -14.46 -26.35
N PHE A 108 6.99 -13.39 -25.97
CA PHE A 108 7.05 -12.82 -24.62
C PHE A 108 5.96 -13.46 -23.75
N ASP A 109 6.37 -14.17 -22.71
CA ASP A 109 5.47 -14.87 -21.79
C ASP A 109 5.46 -14.18 -20.43
N LEU A 110 4.35 -13.51 -20.09
CA LEU A 110 4.20 -12.83 -18.80
C LEU A 110 4.47 -13.76 -17.61
N ASN A 111 4.28 -15.08 -17.74
CA ASN A 111 4.55 -16.04 -16.65
C ASN A 111 6.03 -16.09 -16.22
N ARG A 112 6.92 -15.48 -17.01
CA ARG A 112 8.35 -15.36 -16.73
C ARG A 112 8.76 -14.06 -16.04
N CYS A 113 7.83 -13.12 -15.79
CA CYS A 113 8.10 -11.96 -14.94
C CYS A 113 8.26 -12.39 -13.47
N ARG A 114 9.21 -11.79 -12.74
CA ARG A 114 9.54 -12.10 -11.35
C ARG A 114 9.81 -10.85 -10.50
N PRO A 115 8.76 -10.20 -9.95
CA PRO A 115 7.35 -10.23 -10.34
C PRO A 115 7.10 -9.28 -11.53
N LEU A 116 5.83 -9.06 -11.90
CA LEU A 116 5.47 -7.89 -12.71
C LEU A 116 5.30 -6.69 -11.77
N LEU A 117 5.91 -5.56 -12.12
CA LEU A 117 5.92 -4.32 -11.33
C LEU A 117 5.34 -3.18 -12.17
N SER A 118 5.09 -2.06 -11.50
CA SER A 118 4.75 -0.79 -12.12
C SER A 118 5.51 0.35 -11.43
N GLY A 119 5.73 1.43 -12.17
CA GLY A 119 6.48 2.62 -11.74
C GLY A 119 6.65 3.59 -12.90
N ASP A 120 7.02 4.84 -12.63
CA ASP A 120 7.34 5.84 -13.66
C ASP A 120 8.83 5.75 -13.98
N VAL A 121 9.20 4.99 -15.02
CA VAL A 121 10.62 4.71 -15.30
C VAL A 121 11.24 5.72 -16.24
N ASP A 122 10.48 6.69 -16.74
CA ASP A 122 10.95 7.75 -17.65
C ASP A 122 10.56 9.18 -17.25
N SER A 123 10.13 9.36 -16.00
CA SER A 123 9.77 10.64 -15.39
C SER A 123 8.70 11.39 -16.19
N ASP A 124 7.83 10.69 -16.92
CA ASP A 124 6.77 11.32 -17.72
C ASP A 124 5.48 11.57 -16.92
N GLY A 125 5.46 11.12 -15.66
CA GLY A 125 4.36 11.23 -14.72
C GLY A 125 3.33 10.13 -14.87
N ARG A 126 3.57 9.12 -15.71
CA ARG A 126 2.66 7.99 -15.90
C ARG A 126 3.23 6.70 -15.34
N THR A 127 2.33 5.78 -15.03
CA THR A 127 2.68 4.46 -14.52
C THR A 127 2.96 3.49 -15.66
N ASP A 128 4.20 3.05 -15.77
CA ASP A 128 4.65 2.03 -16.71
C ASP A 128 4.54 0.62 -16.14
N LEU A 129 4.71 -0.39 -17.00
CA LEU A 129 4.84 -1.78 -16.56
C LEU A 129 6.27 -2.29 -16.76
N ILE A 130 6.78 -2.96 -15.73
CA ILE A 130 8.15 -3.47 -15.68
C ILE A 130 8.13 -4.98 -15.43
N CYS A 131 8.87 -5.73 -16.24
CA CYS A 131 8.98 -7.18 -16.16
C CYS A 131 10.47 -7.59 -16.12
N PRO A 132 11.05 -7.80 -14.93
CA PRO A 132 12.25 -8.61 -14.75
C PRO A 132 11.95 -10.04 -15.22
N TYR A 133 12.46 -10.39 -16.40
CA TYR A 133 12.11 -11.61 -17.12
C TYR A 133 13.13 -12.72 -16.89
N ASP A 134 12.65 -13.89 -16.47
CA ASP A 134 13.46 -15.08 -16.21
C ASP A 134 13.44 -16.05 -17.42
N TYR A 135 14.58 -16.15 -18.11
CA TYR A 135 14.76 -17.16 -19.16
C TYR A 135 15.01 -18.56 -18.59
N GLY A 136 15.34 -18.67 -17.30
CA GLY A 136 15.86 -19.86 -16.65
C GLY A 136 17.39 -19.91 -16.75
N GLY A 137 18.03 -20.79 -15.97
CA GLY A 137 19.49 -20.97 -16.04
C GLY A 137 20.30 -19.74 -15.59
N ASN A 138 19.71 -18.88 -14.76
CA ASN A 138 20.28 -17.60 -14.33
C ASN A 138 20.48 -16.60 -15.47
N GLU A 139 19.66 -16.70 -16.52
CA GLU A 139 19.60 -15.74 -17.61
C GLU A 139 18.39 -14.82 -17.45
N THR A 140 18.61 -13.52 -17.53
CA THR A 140 17.57 -12.52 -17.30
C THR A 140 17.69 -11.31 -18.20
N ARG A 141 16.57 -10.63 -18.42
CA ARG A 141 16.45 -9.33 -19.07
C ARG A 141 15.30 -8.58 -18.43
N THR A 142 15.39 -7.26 -18.35
CA THR A 142 14.24 -6.43 -17.96
C THR A 142 13.54 -5.91 -19.20
N PHE A 143 12.23 -6.13 -19.25
CA PHE A 143 11.36 -5.54 -20.27
C PHE A 143 10.49 -4.45 -19.65
N VAL A 144 10.27 -3.38 -20.40
CA VAL A 144 9.39 -2.28 -20.01
C VAL A 144 8.34 -2.08 -21.08
N GLN A 145 7.15 -1.72 -20.65
CA GLN A 145 6.11 -1.17 -21.51
C GLN A 145 5.75 0.21 -20.96
N LEU A 146 6.19 1.24 -21.68
CA LEU A 146 5.86 2.62 -21.37
C LEU A 146 4.40 2.95 -21.65
N ALA A 147 3.76 3.65 -20.74
CA ALA A 147 2.49 4.33 -20.93
C ALA A 147 2.64 5.50 -21.92
N SER A 148 1.58 5.83 -22.66
CA SER A 148 1.63 6.89 -23.67
C SER A 148 0.25 7.52 -23.86
N GLY A 149 -0.26 8.14 -22.79
CA GLY A 149 -1.63 8.62 -22.71
C GLY A 149 -2.61 7.45 -22.81
N ALA A 150 -3.56 7.52 -23.75
CA ALA A 150 -4.53 6.45 -23.97
C ALA A 150 -3.99 5.27 -24.81
N ASN A 151 -2.68 4.95 -24.72
CA ASN A 151 -2.04 3.79 -25.35
C ASN A 151 -0.80 3.37 -24.53
N ALA A 152 -0.14 2.28 -24.93
CA ALA A 152 1.18 1.90 -24.42
C ALA A 152 2.11 1.46 -25.56
N THR A 153 3.42 1.56 -25.33
CA THR A 153 4.44 1.02 -26.25
C THR A 153 4.40 -0.52 -26.28
N PRO A 154 5.01 -1.17 -27.27
CA PRO A 154 5.31 -2.59 -27.15
C PRO A 154 6.30 -2.87 -26.03
N TRP A 155 6.27 -4.07 -25.44
CA TRP A 155 7.32 -4.48 -24.50
C TRP A 155 8.69 -4.39 -25.17
N GLN A 156 9.56 -3.58 -24.59
CA GLN A 156 10.91 -3.31 -25.07
C GLN A 156 11.91 -3.92 -24.11
N ALA A 157 12.96 -4.51 -24.66
CA ALA A 157 14.10 -4.95 -23.88
C ALA A 157 14.91 -3.72 -23.44
N TRP A 158 14.83 -3.37 -22.15
CA TRP A 158 15.56 -2.22 -21.59
C TRP A 158 16.94 -2.60 -21.06
N THR A 159 17.25 -3.91 -20.99
CA THR A 159 18.61 -4.37 -20.68
C THR A 159 19.14 -5.34 -21.74
N PRO A 160 20.47 -5.46 -21.92
CA PRO A 160 21.06 -6.62 -22.57
C PRO A 160 20.70 -7.92 -21.81
N LEU A 161 20.95 -9.07 -22.45
CA LEU A 161 20.82 -10.36 -21.77
C LEU A 161 21.90 -10.46 -20.69
N ALA A 162 21.50 -10.59 -19.43
CA ALA A 162 22.40 -10.84 -18.31
C ALA A 162 22.47 -12.35 -18.03
N THR A 163 23.67 -12.85 -17.73
CA THR A 163 23.92 -14.25 -17.38
C THR A 163 24.51 -14.34 -15.97
N GLY A 164 24.15 -15.38 -15.21
CA GLY A 164 24.66 -15.59 -13.86
C GLY A 164 23.91 -14.81 -12.77
N PHE A 165 22.73 -14.26 -13.08
CA PHE A 165 21.85 -13.61 -12.12
C PHE A 165 20.52 -14.37 -12.04
N ASP A 166 20.22 -14.95 -10.88
CA ASP A 166 19.00 -15.72 -10.67
C ASP A 166 17.92 -14.83 -10.03
N LEU A 167 16.92 -14.42 -10.82
CA LEU A 167 15.82 -13.59 -10.32
C LEU A 167 15.06 -14.25 -9.16
N ASN A 168 15.06 -15.59 -9.06
CA ASN A 168 14.37 -16.30 -7.98
C ASN A 168 15.09 -16.15 -6.62
N ARG A 169 16.30 -15.57 -6.60
CA ARG A 169 17.03 -15.21 -5.38
C ARG A 169 16.74 -13.78 -4.90
N CYS A 170 16.05 -12.97 -5.67
CA CYS A 170 15.52 -11.70 -5.19
C CYS A 170 14.37 -11.98 -4.22
N ARG A 171 14.61 -11.78 -2.91
CA ARG A 171 13.61 -11.98 -1.85
C ARG A 171 12.63 -10.81 -1.75
N ALA A 172 13.06 -9.64 -2.22
CA ALA A 172 12.22 -8.51 -2.55
C ALA A 172 12.67 -7.97 -3.91
N MET A 173 11.69 -7.57 -4.72
CA MET A 173 11.88 -6.85 -5.96
C MET A 173 10.89 -5.70 -5.97
N GLN A 174 11.39 -4.48 -6.14
CA GLN A 174 10.59 -3.26 -6.07
C GLN A 174 11.00 -2.31 -7.18
N ALA A 175 10.02 -1.53 -7.62
CA ALA A 175 10.23 -0.35 -8.45
C ALA A 175 10.19 0.89 -7.53
N GLY A 176 11.09 1.83 -7.74
CA GLY A 176 11.14 3.08 -6.98
C GLY A 176 12.44 3.83 -7.21
N ASP A 177 12.38 5.16 -7.18
CA ASP A 177 13.53 6.04 -7.32
C ASP A 177 14.56 5.85 -6.18
N ALA A 178 15.63 5.10 -6.45
CA ALA A 178 16.66 4.78 -5.46
C ALA A 178 17.75 5.85 -5.44
N ASP A 179 18.05 6.45 -6.60
CA ASP A 179 19.12 7.42 -6.75
C ASP A 179 18.67 8.91 -6.78
N ALA A 180 17.37 9.15 -6.59
CA ALA A 180 16.67 10.43 -6.53
C ALA A 180 16.82 11.26 -7.81
N ASP A 181 16.82 10.60 -8.98
CA ASP A 181 16.90 11.26 -10.27
C ASP A 181 15.52 11.50 -10.93
N GLY A 182 14.46 10.93 -10.35
CA GLY A 182 13.07 11.03 -10.79
C GLY A 182 12.56 9.78 -11.49
N ASP A 183 13.44 8.90 -11.98
CA ASP A 183 13.05 7.66 -12.65
C ASP A 183 12.99 6.50 -11.65
N ASP A 184 11.96 5.67 -11.74
CA ASP A 184 11.86 4.48 -10.89
C ASP A 184 12.90 3.41 -11.28
N ASP A 185 13.74 3.05 -10.30
CA ASP A 185 14.76 2.00 -10.43
C ASP A 185 14.21 0.62 -10.07
N LEU A 186 14.95 -0.44 -10.41
CA LEU A 186 14.66 -1.79 -9.90
C LEU A 186 15.63 -2.22 -8.80
N ILE A 187 15.09 -2.47 -7.61
CA ILE A 187 15.86 -2.87 -6.43
C ILE A 187 15.59 -4.35 -6.13
N CYS A 188 16.66 -5.15 -6.05
CA CYS A 188 16.62 -6.56 -5.68
C CYS A 188 17.43 -6.83 -4.40
N ALA A 189 16.74 -7.23 -3.33
CA ALA A 189 17.37 -7.81 -2.14
C ALA A 189 17.70 -9.30 -2.40
N TYR A 190 18.93 -9.58 -2.78
CA TYR A 190 19.40 -10.87 -3.28
C TYR A 190 19.93 -11.77 -2.17
N ASP A 191 19.46 -13.02 -2.14
CA ASP A 191 19.89 -14.05 -1.19
C ASP A 191 20.84 -15.06 -1.84
N TYR A 192 22.11 -15.05 -1.42
CA TYR A 192 23.08 -16.07 -1.83
C TYR A 192 22.91 -17.40 -1.06
N GLY A 193 22.12 -17.41 0.01
CA GLY A 193 22.03 -18.49 0.99
C GLY A 193 23.18 -18.44 1.99
N GLY A 194 23.05 -19.19 3.09
CA GLY A 194 24.08 -19.27 4.13
C GLY A 194 24.37 -17.92 4.80
N ASP A 195 23.31 -17.14 5.06
CA ASP A 195 23.36 -15.82 5.69
C ASP A 195 24.19 -14.79 4.91
N GLN A 196 24.25 -14.95 3.58
CA GLN A 196 24.92 -14.03 2.66
C GLN A 196 23.89 -13.33 1.79
N THR A 197 23.80 -12.01 1.92
CA THR A 197 22.93 -11.18 1.10
C THR A 197 23.69 -10.05 0.40
N ARG A 198 23.10 -9.57 -0.70
CA ARG A 198 23.46 -8.36 -1.42
C ARG A 198 22.21 -7.62 -1.85
N THR A 199 22.38 -6.35 -2.17
CA THR A 199 21.36 -5.56 -2.83
C THR A 199 21.88 -5.17 -4.19
N PHE A 200 21.13 -5.54 -5.21
CA PHE A 200 21.41 -5.17 -6.58
C PHE A 200 20.40 -4.15 -7.07
N ILE A 201 20.87 -3.16 -7.81
CA ILE A 201 20.00 -2.16 -8.43
C ILE A 201 20.22 -2.16 -9.94
N GLN A 202 19.15 -2.05 -10.71
CA GLN A 202 19.19 -1.56 -12.09
C GLN A 202 18.67 -0.13 -12.07
N PHE A 203 19.56 0.82 -12.31
CA PHE A 203 19.21 2.22 -12.47
C PHE A 203 18.52 2.46 -13.81
N SER A 204 17.41 3.18 -13.80
CA SER A 204 16.80 3.71 -15.02
C SER A 204 17.61 4.90 -15.56
N SER A 205 17.34 5.29 -16.80
CA SER A 205 17.86 6.50 -17.42
C SER A 205 16.78 7.25 -18.22
N GLY A 206 15.53 6.84 -18.03
CA GLY A 206 14.35 7.18 -18.80
C GLY A 206 14.26 6.56 -20.20
N VAL A 207 15.27 5.80 -20.63
CA VAL A 207 15.26 5.16 -21.95
C VAL A 207 15.80 3.72 -21.94
N ASP A 208 16.56 3.35 -20.92
CA ASP A 208 17.04 2.00 -20.68
C ASP A 208 17.32 1.76 -19.19
N PHE A 209 17.57 0.50 -18.83
CA PHE A 209 18.06 0.14 -17.51
C PHE A 209 19.53 -0.24 -17.60
N SER A 210 20.31 0.13 -16.57
CA SER A 210 21.64 -0.43 -16.37
C SER A 210 21.58 -1.95 -16.09
N GLY A 211 22.74 -2.62 -16.13
CA GLY A 211 22.82 -4.02 -15.70
C GLY A 211 22.62 -4.15 -14.18
N TRP A 212 22.38 -5.37 -13.68
CA TRP A 212 22.34 -5.62 -12.23
C TRP A 212 23.69 -5.26 -11.58
N THR A 213 23.71 -4.17 -10.81
CA THR A 213 24.91 -3.69 -10.13
C THR A 213 24.82 -3.95 -8.64
N ASN A 214 25.85 -4.56 -8.05
CA ASN A 214 25.87 -4.77 -6.60
C ASN A 214 26.19 -3.45 -5.90
N GLN A 215 25.22 -2.90 -5.18
CA GLN A 215 25.32 -1.61 -4.49
C GLN A 215 25.60 -1.73 -2.99
N HIS A 216 25.65 -2.96 -2.48
CA HIS A 216 25.87 -3.19 -1.06
C HIS A 216 27.37 -3.17 -0.71
N PRO A 217 27.84 -2.26 0.16
CA PRO A 217 29.27 -1.94 0.33
C PRO A 217 30.08 -2.98 1.12
N THR A 218 29.46 -3.97 1.78
CA THR A 218 30.17 -5.02 2.57
C THR A 218 29.42 -6.36 2.59
N VAL A 219 30.00 -7.48 3.05
CA VAL A 219 29.20 -8.66 3.44
C VAL A 219 28.84 -8.49 4.91
N LEU A 220 27.55 -8.43 5.25
CA LEU A 220 27.16 -8.74 6.62
C LEU A 220 27.25 -10.25 6.79
N THR A 221 28.10 -10.70 7.71
CA THR A 221 28.09 -12.10 8.13
C THR A 221 26.99 -12.27 9.18
N GLY A 222 26.05 -13.19 8.94
CA GLY A 222 25.01 -13.55 9.92
C GLY A 222 23.72 -12.71 9.82
N PHE A 223 23.44 -12.10 8.66
CA PHE A 223 22.13 -11.52 8.35
C PHE A 223 21.45 -12.34 7.24
N ASP A 224 20.38 -13.01 7.60
CA ASP A 224 19.61 -13.90 6.73
C ASP A 224 18.30 -13.25 6.30
N LEU A 225 18.17 -12.88 5.01
CA LEU A 225 16.96 -12.29 4.45
C LEU A 225 15.72 -13.17 4.65
N ASN A 226 15.88 -14.49 4.81
CA ASN A 226 14.77 -15.41 5.00
C ASN A 226 14.04 -15.23 6.33
N ARG A 227 14.63 -14.44 7.25
CA ARG A 227 14.05 -14.10 8.54
C ARG A 227 13.28 -12.78 8.55
N CYS A 228 13.28 -12.03 7.45
CA CYS A 228 12.41 -10.86 7.30
C CYS A 228 10.95 -11.31 7.17
N ARG A 229 10.03 -10.56 7.77
CA ARG A 229 8.59 -10.89 7.82
C ARG A 229 7.70 -9.66 7.58
N PRO A 230 7.46 -9.26 6.32
CA PRO A 230 8.21 -9.54 5.09
C PRO A 230 9.41 -8.58 4.95
N LEU A 231 10.08 -8.57 3.79
CA LEU A 231 10.87 -7.41 3.36
C LEU A 231 9.92 -6.33 2.85
N LEU A 232 10.14 -5.09 3.26
CA LEU A 232 9.35 -3.93 2.91
C LEU A 232 10.26 -2.82 2.40
N SER A 233 9.65 -1.74 1.92
CA SER A 233 10.35 -0.50 1.63
C SER A 233 9.54 0.72 2.02
N GLY A 234 10.23 1.83 2.23
CA GLY A 234 9.65 3.13 2.52
C GLY A 234 10.77 4.16 2.75
N ASP A 235 10.45 5.45 2.64
CA ASP A 235 11.39 6.52 2.99
C ASP A 235 11.38 6.72 4.50
N VAL A 236 12.25 5.99 5.21
CA VAL A 236 12.26 6.02 6.67
C VAL A 236 13.13 7.14 7.22
N ASN A 237 13.80 7.89 6.34
CA ASN A 237 14.78 8.91 6.71
C ASN A 237 14.43 10.33 6.20
N GLY A 238 13.44 10.45 5.31
CA GLY A 238 12.89 11.67 4.76
C GLY A 238 13.72 12.29 3.65
N ASP A 239 14.57 11.51 2.97
CA ASP A 239 15.41 11.99 1.87
C ASP A 239 14.80 11.78 0.47
N GLY A 240 13.58 11.25 0.42
CA GLY A 240 12.81 11.00 -0.80
C GLY A 240 13.21 9.70 -1.52
N ARG A 241 14.06 8.86 -0.93
CA ARG A 241 14.53 7.62 -1.54
C ARG A 241 13.87 6.40 -0.91
N LEU A 242 13.76 5.35 -1.70
CA LEU A 242 13.17 4.10 -1.23
C LEU A 242 14.18 3.26 -0.42
N ASP A 243 14.04 3.23 0.91
CA ASP A 243 14.87 2.39 1.79
C ASP A 243 14.33 0.96 1.89
N LEU A 244 15.19 -0.01 2.24
CA LEU A 244 14.78 -1.40 2.48
C LEU A 244 14.65 -1.71 3.97
N LEU A 245 13.54 -2.33 4.35
CA LEU A 245 13.16 -2.61 5.73
C LEU A 245 12.97 -4.11 5.97
N CYS A 246 13.55 -4.61 7.05
CA CYS A 246 13.45 -6.00 7.47
C CYS A 246 13.07 -6.10 8.96
N PRO A 247 11.77 -6.22 9.27
CA PRO A 247 11.30 -6.80 10.53
C PRO A 247 11.83 -8.23 10.65
N TYR A 248 12.88 -8.42 11.43
CA TYR A 248 13.67 -9.65 11.51
C TYR A 248 13.21 -10.51 12.68
N ASP A 249 12.82 -11.75 12.37
CA ASP A 249 12.36 -12.75 13.33
C ASP A 249 13.51 -13.68 13.76
N TYR A 250 13.95 -13.56 15.01
CA TYR A 250 14.94 -14.49 15.58
C TYR A 250 14.30 -15.83 16.01
N GLY A 251 12.97 -15.93 16.02
CA GLY A 251 12.20 -17.00 16.64
C GLY A 251 11.98 -16.74 18.12
N GLY A 252 11.08 -17.51 18.75
CA GLY A 252 10.85 -17.41 20.20
C GLY A 252 10.27 -16.06 20.65
N ASN A 253 9.59 -15.34 19.75
CA ASN A 253 9.05 -13.99 19.97
C ASN A 253 10.16 -12.93 20.20
N GLU A 254 11.35 -13.17 19.65
CA GLU A 254 12.46 -12.23 19.65
C GLU A 254 12.60 -11.57 18.28
N THR A 255 12.64 -10.25 18.25
CA THR A 255 12.58 -9.49 16.99
C THR A 255 13.51 -8.30 17.02
N ARG A 256 13.96 -7.88 15.84
CA ARG A 256 14.67 -6.62 15.63
C ARG A 256 14.33 -6.09 14.25
N THR A 257 14.32 -4.78 14.06
CA THR A 257 14.16 -4.21 12.72
C THR A 257 15.52 -3.79 12.19
N PHE A 258 15.85 -4.29 11.00
CA PHE A 258 17.02 -3.85 10.25
C PHE A 258 16.59 -2.96 9.08
N VAL A 259 17.38 -1.94 8.81
CA VAL A 259 17.18 -1.02 7.71
C VAL A 259 18.45 -0.97 6.88
N GLN A 260 18.28 -0.89 5.58
CA GLN A 260 19.32 -0.52 4.64
C GLN A 260 18.84 0.73 3.91
N LEU A 261 19.54 1.83 4.13
CA LEU A 261 19.20 3.10 3.50
C LEU A 261 19.70 3.14 2.06
N ALA A 262 18.92 3.75 1.18
CA ALA A 262 19.39 4.24 -0.10
C ALA A 262 20.33 5.45 0.13
N SER A 263 21.32 5.64 -0.75
CA SER A 263 22.35 6.68 -0.58
C SER A 263 22.95 7.05 -1.93
N GLY A 264 22.19 7.77 -2.76
CA GLY A 264 22.54 7.98 -4.16
C GLY A 264 22.52 6.64 -4.90
N ALA A 265 23.48 6.44 -5.81
CA ALA A 265 23.64 5.17 -6.52
C ALA A 265 24.16 4.00 -5.65
N ASN A 266 24.17 4.09 -4.32
CA ASN A 266 24.63 3.01 -3.41
C ASN A 266 23.61 2.77 -2.29
N THR A 267 23.82 1.72 -1.48
CA THR A 267 23.08 1.52 -0.23
C THR A 267 24.01 1.46 0.99
N THR A 268 23.48 1.69 2.20
CA THR A 268 24.24 1.44 3.43
C THR A 268 24.36 -0.07 3.69
N PRO A 269 25.25 -0.53 4.60
CA PRO A 269 25.08 -1.85 5.20
C PRO A 269 23.72 -1.95 5.90
N TRP A 270 23.14 -3.15 6.03
CA TRP A 270 22.00 -3.33 6.93
C TRP A 270 22.38 -3.00 8.37
N GLN A 271 21.59 -2.16 9.01
CA GLN A 271 21.80 -1.68 10.36
C GLN A 271 20.59 -2.01 11.23
N ALA A 272 20.86 -2.46 12.45
CA ALA A 272 19.83 -2.62 13.46
C ALA A 272 19.30 -1.24 13.88
N TRP A 273 18.05 -0.94 13.57
CA TRP A 273 17.37 0.30 13.93
C TRP A 273 16.55 0.20 15.20
N THR A 274 16.41 -1.01 15.75
CA THR A 274 15.83 -1.23 17.08
C THR A 274 16.79 -2.03 17.96
N SER A 275 16.61 -1.94 19.28
CA SER A 275 17.14 -2.95 20.19
C SER A 275 16.46 -4.31 19.95
N LEU A 276 17.06 -5.40 20.46
CA LEU A 276 16.37 -6.70 20.53
C LEU A 276 15.11 -6.56 21.39
N ALA A 277 13.94 -6.82 20.80
CA ALA A 277 12.68 -6.87 21.49
C ALA A 277 12.31 -8.33 21.79
N THR A 278 11.72 -8.58 22.96
CA THR A 278 11.21 -9.90 23.36
C THR A 278 9.70 -9.84 23.60
N GLY A 279 9.01 -10.95 23.39
CA GLY A 279 7.57 -11.05 23.62
C GLY A 279 6.70 -10.49 22.49
N PHE A 280 7.27 -10.25 21.31
CA PHE A 280 6.52 -9.86 20.11
C PHE A 280 6.74 -10.91 19.02
N ASP A 281 5.66 -11.55 18.56
CA ASP A 281 5.72 -12.63 17.58
C ASP A 281 5.36 -12.08 16.19
N LEU A 282 6.36 -11.87 15.34
CA LEU A 282 6.16 -11.34 13.98
C LEU A 282 5.26 -12.23 13.13
N SER A 283 5.17 -13.54 13.41
CA SER A 283 4.28 -14.44 12.66
C SER A 283 2.80 -14.12 12.86
N ARG A 284 2.47 -13.31 13.88
CA ARG A 284 1.11 -12.84 14.15
C ARG A 284 0.75 -11.54 13.47
N CYS A 285 1.71 -10.84 12.85
CA CYS A 285 1.41 -9.72 11.97
C CYS A 285 0.77 -10.27 10.70
N ARG A 286 -0.58 -10.22 10.63
CA ARG A 286 -1.36 -10.71 9.48
C ARG A 286 -1.20 -9.84 8.25
N ASN A 287 -0.87 -8.58 8.47
CA ASN A 287 -0.46 -7.61 7.48
C ASN A 287 0.65 -6.77 8.14
N MET A 288 1.70 -6.53 7.36
CA MET A 288 2.84 -5.69 7.71
C MET A 288 3.05 -4.74 6.55
N GLN A 289 3.09 -3.45 6.84
CA GLN A 289 3.21 -2.38 5.86
C GLN A 289 4.23 -1.35 6.33
N ALA A 290 4.76 -0.62 5.36
CA ALA A 290 5.51 0.60 5.60
C ALA A 290 4.72 1.79 5.06
N GLY A 291 4.80 2.93 5.75
CA GLY A 291 4.14 4.16 5.37
C GLY A 291 4.03 5.12 6.55
N ASP A 292 3.89 6.42 6.30
CA ASP A 292 3.80 7.44 7.35
C ASP A 292 2.47 7.35 8.13
N ALA A 293 2.42 6.53 9.17
CA ALA A 293 1.28 6.48 10.08
C ALA A 293 1.30 7.66 11.07
N SER A 294 2.48 8.21 11.37
CA SER A 294 2.67 9.23 12.39
C SER A 294 2.48 10.67 11.89
N GLY A 295 2.34 10.86 10.58
CA GLY A 295 2.20 12.15 9.90
C GLY A 295 3.41 13.06 10.11
N ASP A 296 4.60 12.48 10.28
CA ASP A 296 5.85 13.22 10.51
C ASP A 296 6.77 13.26 9.29
N GLY A 297 6.34 12.65 8.18
CA GLY A 297 7.07 12.60 6.91
C GLY A 297 8.06 11.45 6.80
N TYR A 298 8.11 10.54 7.78
CA TYR A 298 8.91 9.31 7.70
C TYR A 298 8.01 8.09 7.67
N ASP A 299 8.36 7.12 6.83
CA ASP A 299 7.63 5.86 6.82
C ASP A 299 7.85 5.06 8.10
N ASP A 300 6.74 4.66 8.71
CA ASP A 300 6.69 3.81 9.88
C ASP A 300 6.55 2.34 9.50
N LEU A 301 6.70 1.41 10.45
CA LEU A 301 6.28 0.02 10.27
C LEU A 301 4.98 -0.26 11.03
N ILE A 302 3.97 -0.75 10.32
CA ILE A 302 2.64 -1.04 10.85
C ILE A 302 2.40 -2.55 10.85
N CYS A 303 2.01 -3.10 12.00
CA CYS A 303 1.64 -4.51 12.19
C CYS A 303 0.17 -4.61 12.61
N THR A 304 -0.67 -5.26 11.80
CA THR A 304 -1.99 -5.71 12.29
C THR A 304 -1.85 -7.10 12.91
N TYR A 305 -1.76 -7.12 14.23
CA TYR A 305 -1.42 -8.27 15.04
C TYR A 305 -2.65 -9.08 15.45
N ASP A 306 -2.66 -10.37 15.13
CA ASP A 306 -3.71 -11.31 15.51
C ASP A 306 -3.38 -12.03 16.82
N TYR A 307 -4.16 -11.78 17.87
CA TYR A 307 -4.03 -12.53 19.13
C TYR A 307 -4.69 -13.92 19.07
N GLY A 308 -5.44 -14.22 18.01
CA GLY A 308 -6.36 -15.34 17.93
C GLY A 308 -7.67 -15.05 18.66
N GLY A 309 -8.65 -15.94 18.53
CA GLY A 309 -9.92 -15.82 19.28
C GLY A 309 -10.73 -14.57 18.94
N ASN A 310 -10.63 -14.08 17.70
CA ASN A 310 -11.26 -12.83 17.23
C ASN A 310 -10.76 -11.58 18.01
N GLN A 311 -9.46 -11.53 18.30
CA GLN A 311 -8.83 -10.40 18.98
C GLN A 311 -7.67 -9.88 18.17
N ALA A 312 -7.61 -8.57 17.97
CA ALA A 312 -6.58 -7.93 17.18
C ALA A 312 -6.10 -6.63 17.81
N ARG A 313 -4.89 -6.19 17.39
CA ARG A 313 -4.38 -4.83 17.61
C ARG A 313 -3.52 -4.39 16.44
N THR A 314 -3.46 -3.09 16.22
CA THR A 314 -2.40 -2.48 15.41
C THR A 314 -1.25 -2.06 16.30
N PHE A 315 -0.04 -2.49 15.94
CA PHE A 315 1.21 -2.01 16.51
C PHE A 315 1.97 -1.20 15.48
N VAL A 316 2.66 -0.15 15.93
CA VAL A 316 3.53 0.67 15.07
C VAL A 316 4.91 0.77 15.69
N GLN A 317 5.94 0.62 14.86
CA GLN A 317 7.27 1.16 15.13
C GLN A 317 7.41 2.47 14.38
N ARG A 318 7.53 3.58 15.10
CA ARG A 318 7.67 4.89 14.48
C ARG A 318 9.11 5.14 14.08
N SER A 319 9.34 5.65 12.87
CA SER A 319 10.66 6.12 12.49
C SER A 319 11.00 7.43 13.20
N SER A 320 12.29 7.77 13.23
CA SER A 320 12.82 9.04 13.73
C SER A 320 14.00 9.50 12.87
N SER A 321 13.96 9.14 11.60
CA SER A 321 15.00 9.23 10.56
C SER A 321 16.31 8.48 10.80
N THR A 322 16.58 8.01 12.02
CA THR A 322 17.85 7.33 12.37
C THR A 322 17.66 6.05 13.17
N ALA A 323 16.45 5.80 13.65
CA ALA A 323 16.07 4.62 14.43
C ALA A 323 14.55 4.45 14.42
N PHE A 324 14.11 3.23 14.76
CA PHE A 324 12.70 2.94 15.02
C PHE A 324 12.42 2.89 16.53
N THR A 325 11.22 3.26 16.94
CA THR A 325 10.73 2.92 18.29
C THR A 325 10.56 1.40 18.43
N GLY A 326 10.36 0.91 19.66
CA GLY A 326 9.81 -0.43 19.85
C GLY A 326 8.38 -0.56 19.32
N TRP A 327 7.88 -1.79 19.18
CA TRP A 327 6.49 -2.04 18.81
C TRP A 327 5.53 -1.47 19.87
N THR A 328 4.74 -0.47 19.49
CA THR A 328 3.78 0.19 20.39
C THR A 328 2.36 -0.04 19.91
N SER A 329 1.50 -0.52 20.81
CA SER A 329 0.06 -0.71 20.53
C SER A 329 -0.59 0.65 20.31
N GLN A 330 -1.21 0.85 19.15
CA GLN A 330 -1.91 2.08 18.82
C GLN A 330 -3.39 2.06 19.21
N HIS A 331 -3.84 1.06 19.96
CA HIS A 331 -5.20 1.01 20.49
C HIS A 331 -5.18 1.18 22.01
N ALA A 332 -6.08 2.02 22.52
CA ALA A 332 -6.28 2.19 23.96
C ALA A 332 -6.81 0.91 24.62
N THR A 333 -7.61 0.13 23.89
CA THR A 333 -8.19 -1.14 24.33
C THR A 333 -7.97 -2.24 23.30
N LEU A 334 -7.92 -3.50 23.74
CA LEU A 334 -7.91 -4.64 22.83
C LEU A 334 -9.19 -4.62 21.99
N GLN A 335 -9.08 -4.80 20.68
CA GLN A 335 -10.26 -4.98 19.83
C GLN A 335 -10.78 -6.41 20.04
N SER A 336 -11.81 -6.55 20.88
CA SER A 336 -12.53 -7.80 21.05
C SER A 336 -13.55 -7.99 19.94
N GLN A 337 -13.69 -9.21 19.42
CA GLN A 337 -14.64 -9.59 18.36
C GLN A 337 -14.28 -9.07 16.95
N PHE A 338 -13.01 -8.75 16.70
CA PHE A 338 -12.50 -8.39 15.38
C PHE A 338 -11.57 -9.51 14.88
N ASN A 339 -12.03 -10.29 13.91
CA ASN A 339 -11.27 -11.40 13.35
C ASN A 339 -10.59 -10.95 12.05
N LEU A 340 -9.27 -10.79 12.08
CA LEU A 340 -8.48 -10.41 10.90
C LEU A 340 -8.59 -11.43 9.75
N GLY A 341 -8.98 -12.66 10.03
CA GLY A 341 -9.25 -13.69 9.02
C GLY A 341 -10.46 -13.40 8.12
N PHE A 342 -11.31 -12.42 8.48
CA PHE A 342 -12.41 -11.95 7.65
C PHE A 342 -12.07 -10.69 6.82
N CYS A 343 -10.91 -10.05 7.04
CA CYS A 343 -10.41 -9.03 6.12
C CYS A 343 -9.97 -9.67 4.79
N ARG A 344 -10.40 -9.11 3.65
CA ARG A 344 -10.18 -9.68 2.31
C ARG A 344 -9.80 -8.61 1.26
N PRO A 345 -8.50 -8.38 1.01
CA PRO A 345 -7.40 -8.36 1.97
C PRO A 345 -7.46 -7.12 2.88
N LEU A 346 -6.59 -7.04 3.88
CA LEU A 346 -6.34 -5.80 4.61
C LEU A 346 -5.42 -4.92 3.76
N VAL A 347 -5.89 -3.73 3.42
CA VAL A 347 -5.20 -2.74 2.57
C VAL A 347 -5.03 -1.43 3.34
N SER A 348 -4.34 -0.47 2.75
CA SER A 348 -4.00 0.80 3.40
C SER A 348 -3.96 1.95 2.41
N GLY A 349 -4.10 3.15 2.93
CA GLY A 349 -3.99 4.41 2.21
C GLY A 349 -4.57 5.54 3.05
N ASP A 350 -4.33 6.78 2.66
CA ASP A 350 -4.91 7.94 3.34
C ASP A 350 -6.39 8.07 2.92
N VAL A 351 -7.32 7.78 3.83
CA VAL A 351 -8.76 7.80 3.51
C VAL A 351 -9.44 9.12 3.90
N ASN A 352 -8.71 10.04 4.53
CA ASN A 352 -9.27 11.30 5.04
C ASN A 352 -8.50 12.55 4.59
N GLY A 353 -7.41 12.39 3.84
CA GLY A 353 -6.57 13.45 3.28
C GLY A 353 -5.68 14.13 4.32
N ASP A 354 -5.37 13.48 5.44
CA ASP A 354 -4.53 14.04 6.50
C ASP A 354 -3.03 13.71 6.37
N GLY A 355 -2.67 12.99 5.31
CA GLY A 355 -1.32 12.57 4.97
C GLY A 355 -0.84 11.34 5.74
N ARG A 356 -1.72 10.66 6.49
CA ARG A 356 -1.34 9.48 7.28
C ARG A 356 -1.81 8.19 6.61
N LEU A 357 -1.05 7.12 6.82
CA LEU A 357 -1.44 5.79 6.38
C LEU A 357 -2.53 5.19 7.29
N ASP A 358 -3.76 5.13 6.77
CA ASP A 358 -4.87 4.42 7.41
C ASP A 358 -4.93 2.95 6.99
N LEU A 359 -5.64 2.14 7.78
CA LEU A 359 -5.86 0.73 7.47
C LEU A 359 -7.33 0.49 7.11
N ILE A 360 -7.54 -0.24 6.04
CA ILE A 360 -8.84 -0.55 5.48
C ILE A 360 -9.02 -2.07 5.50
N CYS A 361 -10.07 -2.53 6.16
CA CYS A 361 -10.45 -3.93 6.21
C CYS A 361 -11.87 -4.10 5.65
N PRO A 362 -11.99 -4.44 4.36
CA PRO A 362 -13.21 -5.01 3.80
C PRO A 362 -13.40 -6.39 4.41
N TYR A 363 -14.44 -6.48 5.24
CA TYR A 363 -14.71 -7.55 6.16
C TYR A 363 -15.88 -8.37 5.66
N ASP A 364 -15.60 -9.62 5.33
CA ASP A 364 -16.57 -10.54 4.79
C ASP A 364 -17.33 -11.30 5.89
N TYR A 365 -18.66 -11.13 5.92
CA TYR A 365 -19.56 -11.94 6.76
C TYR A 365 -20.28 -13.03 5.95
N GLY A 366 -19.80 -13.34 4.74
CA GLY A 366 -20.32 -14.33 3.80
C GLY A 366 -21.56 -13.87 3.04
N LEU A 367 -22.60 -13.39 3.74
CA LEU A 367 -23.82 -12.88 3.10
C LEU A 367 -23.87 -11.35 3.03
N SER A 368 -22.92 -10.65 3.65
CA SER A 368 -22.84 -9.19 3.65
C SER A 368 -21.38 -8.76 3.81
N THR A 369 -21.01 -7.64 3.19
CA THR A 369 -19.70 -7.04 3.37
C THR A 369 -19.80 -5.77 4.20
N ARG A 370 -18.83 -5.56 5.09
CA ARG A 370 -18.65 -4.31 5.82
C ARG A 370 -17.25 -3.80 5.60
N THR A 371 -17.08 -2.49 5.52
CA THR A 371 -15.74 -1.90 5.45
C THR A 371 -15.43 -1.27 6.78
N PHE A 372 -14.40 -1.77 7.46
CA PHE A 372 -13.88 -1.18 8.68
C PHE A 372 -12.64 -0.36 8.36
N ILE A 373 -12.54 0.80 9.00
CA ILE A 373 -11.38 1.69 8.88
C ILE A 373 -10.74 1.80 10.26
N GLN A 374 -9.42 1.64 10.30
CA GLN A 374 -8.61 2.09 11.42
C GLN A 374 -7.86 3.33 10.96
N LEU A 375 -8.34 4.49 11.38
CA LEU A 375 -7.75 5.77 11.03
C LEU A 375 -6.57 6.05 11.93
N SER A 376 -5.43 6.37 11.35
CA SER A 376 -4.27 6.78 12.11
C SER A 376 -4.49 8.18 12.67
N GLY A 377 -4.42 8.31 13.99
CA GLY A 377 -4.39 9.59 14.67
C GLY A 377 -3.00 9.90 15.23
N PRO A 378 -2.78 11.12 15.74
CA PRO A 378 -1.49 11.53 16.31
C PRO A 378 -0.94 10.61 17.41
N SER A 379 -1.83 9.90 18.13
CA SER A 379 -1.46 9.06 19.28
C SER A 379 -2.00 7.64 19.22
N VAL A 380 -3.10 7.40 18.51
CA VAL A 380 -3.82 6.12 18.48
C VAL A 380 -4.54 5.95 17.15
N TYR A 381 -4.79 4.70 16.76
CA TYR A 381 -5.71 4.35 15.69
C TYR A 381 -7.15 4.33 16.23
N THR A 382 -8.08 4.89 15.47
CA THR A 382 -9.53 4.82 15.78
C THR A 382 -10.21 3.86 14.82
N LEU A 383 -10.85 2.81 15.36
CA LEU A 383 -11.58 1.80 14.57
C LEU A 383 -13.08 2.14 14.53
N TRP A 384 -13.68 2.12 13.34
CA TRP A 384 -15.13 2.09 13.17
C TRP A 384 -15.54 1.36 11.89
N MET A 385 -16.85 1.13 11.74
CA MET A 385 -17.45 0.61 10.51
C MET A 385 -17.77 1.78 9.59
N ALA A 386 -17.05 1.91 8.49
CA ALA A 386 -17.18 3.04 7.56
C ALA A 386 -18.29 2.86 6.53
N ALA A 387 -18.65 1.62 6.19
CA ALA A 387 -19.73 1.29 5.27
C ALA A 387 -20.24 -0.14 5.48
N SER A 388 -21.47 -0.39 5.06
CA SER A 388 -22.08 -1.72 5.01
C SER A 388 -22.86 -1.89 3.71
N THR A 389 -22.69 -3.03 3.04
CA THR A 389 -23.58 -3.47 1.97
C THR A 389 -24.52 -4.55 2.50
N GLY A 390 -25.80 -4.41 2.16
CA GLY A 390 -26.82 -5.40 2.52
C GLY A 390 -26.66 -6.69 1.72
N ASN A 391 -27.38 -7.73 2.14
CA ASN A 391 -27.31 -9.04 1.49
C ASN A 391 -27.62 -8.97 -0.01
N ASP A 392 -26.91 -9.79 -0.78
CA ASP A 392 -27.08 -9.98 -2.23
C ASP A 392 -26.79 -8.75 -3.12
N GLN A 393 -26.26 -7.66 -2.56
CA GLN A 393 -25.87 -6.46 -3.33
C GLN A 393 -24.44 -6.52 -3.87
N PHE A 394 -23.53 -7.10 -3.10
CA PHE A 394 -22.11 -7.19 -3.39
C PHE A 394 -21.49 -8.33 -2.58
N ASP A 395 -20.74 -9.19 -3.22
CA ASP A 395 -20.02 -10.32 -2.62
C ASP A 395 -18.51 -10.08 -2.79
N LEU A 396 -17.82 -9.83 -1.67
CA LEU A 396 -16.40 -9.50 -1.66
C LEU A 396 -15.52 -10.66 -2.15
N ASP A 397 -15.98 -11.92 -2.02
CA ASP A 397 -15.25 -13.09 -2.53
C ASP A 397 -15.21 -13.15 -4.07
N ARG A 398 -15.98 -12.29 -4.75
CA ARG A 398 -15.94 -12.14 -6.21
C ARG A 398 -14.96 -11.10 -6.69
N CYS A 399 -14.35 -10.31 -5.81
CA CYS A 399 -13.24 -9.46 -6.19
C CYS A 399 -12.04 -10.34 -6.51
N THR A 400 -11.63 -10.38 -7.78
CA THR A 400 -10.42 -11.14 -8.17
C THR A 400 -9.18 -10.66 -7.45
N THR A 401 -9.13 -9.35 -7.22
CA THR A 401 -8.21 -8.65 -6.33
C THR A 401 -8.92 -7.41 -5.80
N LEU A 402 -8.46 -6.89 -4.67
CA LEU A 402 -8.85 -5.57 -4.19
C LEU A 402 -7.66 -4.65 -4.41
N GLN A 403 -7.88 -3.54 -5.12
CA GLN A 403 -6.86 -2.51 -5.29
C GLN A 403 -7.28 -1.23 -4.58
N VAL A 404 -6.30 -0.35 -4.34
CA VAL A 404 -6.49 0.94 -3.69
C VAL A 404 -5.84 2.05 -4.50
N GLY A 405 -6.44 3.23 -4.50
CA GLY A 405 -5.96 4.42 -5.22
C GLY A 405 -7.05 5.50 -5.27
N ASP A 406 -6.72 6.70 -5.70
CA ASP A 406 -7.68 7.81 -5.83
C ASP A 406 -8.38 7.77 -7.20
N VAL A 407 -9.61 7.25 -7.24
CA VAL A 407 -10.34 7.02 -8.50
C VAL A 407 -10.99 8.28 -9.06
N ASP A 408 -11.21 9.28 -8.22
CA ASP A 408 -12.00 10.46 -8.58
C ASP A 408 -11.31 11.80 -8.36
N GLY A 409 -10.07 11.77 -7.89
CA GLY A 409 -9.17 12.91 -7.75
C GLY A 409 -9.50 13.76 -6.53
N ASP A 410 -10.17 13.20 -5.52
CA ASP A 410 -10.56 13.91 -4.32
C ASP A 410 -9.48 13.91 -3.22
N GLY A 411 -8.36 13.22 -3.47
CA GLY A 411 -7.22 13.10 -2.57
C GLY A 411 -7.43 12.06 -1.47
N HIS A 412 -8.45 11.20 -1.59
CA HIS A 412 -8.70 10.11 -0.66
C HIS A 412 -8.55 8.75 -1.35
N THR A 413 -8.08 7.77 -0.58
CA THR A 413 -7.89 6.41 -1.09
C THR A 413 -9.24 5.72 -1.26
N ASP A 414 -9.55 5.30 -2.48
CA ASP A 414 -10.73 4.49 -2.81
C ASP A 414 -10.38 3.00 -2.95
N LEU A 415 -11.41 2.16 -3.03
CA LEU A 415 -11.26 0.73 -3.27
C LEU A 415 -11.82 0.32 -4.62
N TYR A 416 -11.05 -0.48 -5.36
CA TYR A 416 -11.47 -1.10 -6.61
C TYR A 416 -11.69 -2.60 -6.42
N CYS A 417 -12.79 -3.10 -6.96
CA CYS A 417 -13.10 -4.52 -7.04
C CYS A 417 -13.46 -4.89 -8.49
N PRO A 418 -12.49 -5.38 -9.27
CA PRO A 418 -12.75 -6.09 -10.53
C PRO A 418 -13.48 -7.42 -10.22
N TYR A 419 -14.80 -7.39 -10.38
CA TYR A 419 -15.73 -8.40 -9.91
C TYR A 419 -15.91 -9.52 -10.95
N ASP A 420 -15.70 -10.76 -10.54
CA ASP A 420 -15.91 -11.97 -11.35
C ASP A 420 -17.26 -12.62 -11.03
N TYR A 421 -18.13 -12.74 -12.02
CA TYR A 421 -19.42 -13.42 -11.85
C TYR A 421 -19.35 -14.96 -11.85
N GLY A 422 -18.16 -15.54 -12.01
CA GLY A 422 -17.92 -16.98 -12.11
C GLY A 422 -18.06 -17.51 -13.54
N ASP A 423 -18.08 -16.61 -14.50
CA ASP A 423 -17.99 -16.86 -15.94
C ASP A 423 -17.04 -15.81 -16.54
N ILE A 424 -17.07 -15.59 -17.86
CA ILE A 424 -16.21 -14.57 -18.48
C ILE A 424 -16.73 -13.13 -18.26
N SER A 425 -17.81 -12.94 -17.50
CA SER A 425 -18.39 -11.64 -17.28
C SER A 425 -17.83 -10.92 -16.06
N THR A 426 -17.65 -9.62 -16.21
CA THR A 426 -17.08 -8.76 -15.16
C THR A 426 -17.75 -7.40 -15.12
N THR A 427 -17.69 -6.79 -13.94
CA THR A 427 -18.00 -5.39 -13.65
C THR A 427 -16.92 -4.90 -12.69
N THR A 428 -16.55 -3.63 -12.76
CA THR A 428 -15.70 -3.04 -11.72
C THR A 428 -16.58 -2.27 -10.75
N PHE A 429 -16.56 -2.71 -9.50
CA PHE A 429 -17.17 -2.00 -8.39
C PHE A 429 -16.14 -1.09 -7.75
N VAL A 430 -16.58 0.09 -7.35
CA VAL A 430 -15.77 1.04 -6.60
C VAL A 430 -16.46 1.34 -5.28
N GLN A 431 -15.68 1.37 -4.21
CA GLN A 431 -16.07 1.91 -2.92
C GLN A 431 -15.28 3.17 -2.67
N ARG A 432 -15.97 4.31 -2.74
CA ARG A 432 -15.30 5.59 -2.54
C ARG A 432 -15.22 5.99 -1.08
N ALA A 433 -14.09 6.57 -0.70
CA ALA A 433 -14.00 7.38 0.49
C ALA A 433 -14.98 8.57 0.39
N ALA A 434 -15.46 9.04 1.53
CA ALA A 434 -16.32 10.20 1.62
C ALA A 434 -15.66 11.21 2.53
N ALA A 435 -15.51 12.44 2.03
CA ALA A 435 -14.92 13.54 2.79
C ALA A 435 -15.43 13.58 4.25
N TYR A 436 -14.49 13.53 5.18
CA TYR A 436 -14.77 13.49 6.61
C TYR A 436 -15.56 14.74 7.04
N ARG A 437 -16.86 14.57 7.31
CA ARG A 437 -17.66 15.60 7.98
C ARG A 437 -17.65 15.31 9.47
N ALA A 438 -16.77 16.01 10.20
CA ALA A 438 -16.94 16.16 11.63
C ALA A 438 -18.35 16.71 11.89
N VAL A 439 -19.24 15.89 12.45
CA VAL A 439 -20.54 16.36 12.92
C VAL A 439 -20.26 17.24 14.13
N LEU A 440 -20.14 18.55 13.92
CA LEU A 440 -20.25 19.50 15.02
C LEU A 440 -21.63 19.25 15.65
N PRO A 441 -21.72 18.94 16.96
CA PRO A 441 -23.01 18.73 17.59
C PRO A 441 -23.87 19.97 17.36
N ALA A 442 -25.06 19.76 16.83
CA ALA A 442 -26.02 20.82 16.56
C ALA A 442 -26.16 21.66 17.82
N VAL A 443 -25.72 22.92 17.75
CA VAL A 443 -26.01 23.90 18.79
C VAL A 443 -27.53 24.09 18.75
N ILE A 444 -28.24 23.38 19.61
CA ILE A 444 -29.65 23.64 19.90
C ILE A 444 -29.66 25.07 20.45
N ARG A 445 -30.14 26.00 19.62
CA ARG A 445 -30.31 27.42 19.99
C ARG A 445 -31.49 27.61 20.92
#